data_AF-V9H190-F1
#
_entry.id   AF-V9H190-F1
#
_cell.length_a   1.000
_cell.length_b   1.000
_cell.length_c   1.000
_cell.angle_alpha   90.00
_cell.angle_beta   90.00
_cell.angle_gamma   90.00
#
_symmetry.space_group_name_H-M   'P 1'
#
loop_
_entity.id
_entity.type
_entity.pdbx_description
1 polymer ?
#
loop_
_entity_poly.entity_id
_entity_poly.type
_entity_poly.pdbx_seq_one_letter_code
_entity_poly.pdbx_strand_id
1 'polypeptide(L)'
;MSRPALKLRSWLLTILYYLLPFRVLRPHSQVGWRPLSRVFLYKTVPTRLLSRACGRLNQVELPYWLRRPVYSLYIWTFGVNMTEAAVEDLHHYHNLSEFFWRKLKPQAQPVCDLHCVTSPSNGKILTFGQVKNSEVEQVKGVTYSLESFLGPRASTEDLPFPPASSSDSFRNQLVPREGNALYH
;
A
#
# COMPACT_ATOMS: atom_id res chain seq x y z
N MET A 1 -30.14 46.12 -0.81
CA MET A 1 -30.12 45.78 0.63
C MET A 1 -28.83 45.01 0.93
N SER A 2 -27.79 45.72 1.36
CA SER A 2 -26.46 45.17 1.67
C SER A 2 -26.09 45.58 3.10
N ARG A 3 -25.90 44.60 3.99
CA ARG A 3 -25.51 44.82 5.39
C ARG A 3 -24.03 45.27 5.46
N PRO A 4 -23.67 46.32 6.20
CA PRO A 4 -22.26 46.65 6.43
C PRO A 4 -21.68 45.79 7.56
N ALA A 5 -20.50 45.23 7.30
CA ALA A 5 -19.72 44.42 8.22
C ALA A 5 -19.07 45.28 9.32
N LEU A 6 -19.26 44.87 10.58
CA LEU A 6 -18.61 45.43 11.77
C LEU A 6 -17.11 45.12 11.75
N LYS A 7 -16.28 46.08 11.33
CA LYS A 7 -14.81 46.05 11.54
C LYS A 7 -14.49 46.53 12.96
N LEU A 8 -14.56 45.62 13.93
CA LEU A 8 -14.15 45.91 15.30
C LEU A 8 -12.63 45.70 15.45
N ARG A 9 -11.90 46.83 15.44
CA ARG A 9 -10.66 47.13 16.18
C ARG A 9 -9.52 46.09 16.16
N SER A 10 -8.82 46.03 15.02
CA SER A 10 -7.49 45.40 14.88
C SER A 10 -6.35 46.13 15.62
N TRP A 11 -6.58 47.32 16.19
CA TRP A 11 -5.53 48.19 16.70
C TRP A 11 -4.99 47.79 18.09
N LEU A 12 -5.75 47.00 18.87
CA LEU A 12 -5.30 46.53 20.18
C LEU A 12 -4.26 45.39 20.08
N LEU A 13 -4.36 44.55 19.04
CA LEU A 13 -3.41 43.46 18.80
C LEU A 13 -2.05 43.99 18.33
N THR A 14 -2.02 45.07 17.57
CA THR A 14 -0.78 45.71 17.10
C THR A 14 0.01 46.36 18.24
N ILE A 15 -0.67 46.91 19.25
CA ILE A 15 0.00 47.49 20.43
C ILE A 15 0.57 46.39 21.33
N LEU A 16 -0.17 45.27 21.50
CA LEU A 16 0.32 44.10 22.23
C LEU A 16 1.56 43.48 21.56
N TYR A 17 1.62 43.52 20.22
CA TYR A 17 2.76 43.04 19.46
C TYR A 17 4.01 43.94 19.59
N TYR A 18 3.84 45.25 19.76
CA TYR A 18 4.95 46.21 19.89
C TYR A 18 5.51 46.34 21.32
N LEU A 19 4.73 45.97 22.35
CA LEU A 19 5.17 46.01 23.75
C LEU A 19 5.87 44.73 24.24
N LEU A 20 5.84 43.65 23.47
CA LEU A 20 6.63 42.45 23.76
C LEU A 20 8.06 42.64 23.24
N PRO A 21 9.09 42.74 24.09
CA PRO A 21 10.47 42.92 23.65
C PRO A 21 10.95 41.67 22.91
N PHE A 22 10.97 41.74 21.58
CA PHE A 22 11.45 40.71 20.64
C PHE A 22 12.95 40.38 20.76
N ARG A 23 13.61 40.69 21.89
CA ARG A 23 15.06 40.59 22.09
C ARG A 23 15.54 39.65 23.20
N VAL A 24 14.65 38.92 23.89
CA VAL A 24 15.06 38.02 25.01
C VAL A 24 14.78 36.54 24.79
N LEU A 25 14.08 36.14 23.72
CA LEU A 25 14.03 34.72 23.32
C LEU A 25 14.88 34.49 22.07
N ARG A 26 16.19 34.69 22.24
CA ARG A 26 17.20 34.14 21.35
C ARG A 26 17.29 32.64 21.70
N PRO A 27 16.86 31.68 20.85
CA PRO A 27 17.12 30.28 21.13
C PRO A 27 18.61 30.03 20.91
N HIS A 28 19.41 30.28 21.93
CA HIS A 28 20.80 29.85 21.98
C HIS A 28 20.84 28.37 22.38
N SER A 29 20.33 27.52 21.49
CA SER A 29 20.76 26.14 21.39
C SER A 29 20.50 25.69 19.96
N GLN A 30 21.56 25.67 19.16
CA GLN A 30 21.61 24.83 17.97
C GLN A 30 21.62 23.36 18.42
N VAL A 31 20.49 22.87 18.92
CA VAL A 31 20.21 21.45 18.83
C VAL A 31 19.51 21.29 17.49
N GLY A 32 20.30 20.98 16.47
CA GLY A 32 19.78 20.58 15.18
C GLY A 32 18.93 19.33 15.38
N TRP A 33 17.63 19.52 15.60
CA TRP A 33 16.64 18.48 15.40
C TRP A 33 16.68 18.14 13.91
N ARG A 34 17.62 17.27 13.53
CA ARG A 34 17.56 16.60 12.25
C ARG A 34 16.18 15.94 12.23
N PRO A 35 15.28 16.26 11.28
CA PRO A 35 14.07 15.47 11.15
C PRO A 35 14.56 14.04 10.93
N LEU A 36 14.29 13.16 11.88
CA LEU A 36 14.55 11.73 11.75
C LEU A 36 14.05 11.36 10.36
N SER A 37 14.96 10.98 9.46
CA SER A 37 14.58 10.70 8.08
C SER A 37 13.44 9.68 8.13
N ARG A 38 12.39 9.86 7.32
CA ARG A 38 11.22 8.94 7.33
C ARG A 38 11.65 7.47 7.24
N VAL A 39 12.79 7.23 6.58
CA VAL A 39 13.46 5.93 6.46
C VAL A 39 14.01 5.43 7.80
N PHE A 40 14.67 6.27 8.59
CA PHE A 40 15.15 5.89 9.91
C PHE A 40 13.99 5.53 10.83
N LEU A 41 12.95 6.37 10.88
CA LEU A 41 11.74 6.07 11.66
C LEU A 41 11.13 4.72 11.25
N TYR A 42 11.00 4.46 9.94
CA TYR A 42 10.48 3.19 9.42
C TYR A 42 11.34 1.98 9.83
N LYS A 43 12.67 2.13 9.87
CA LYS A 43 13.58 1.06 10.30
C LYS A 43 13.47 0.74 11.79
N THR A 44 13.06 1.70 12.61
CA THR A 44 12.92 1.51 14.06
C THR A 44 11.58 0.91 14.46
N VAL A 45 10.55 1.01 13.62
CA VAL A 45 9.23 0.43 13.93
C VAL A 45 9.33 -1.10 13.91
N PRO A 46 8.91 -1.81 14.98
CA PRO A 46 8.87 -3.27 15.00
C PRO A 46 7.71 -3.77 14.12
N THR A 47 7.92 -3.75 12.80
CA THR A 47 6.90 -4.04 11.78
C THR A 47 6.24 -5.41 11.97
N ARG A 48 6.99 -6.41 12.45
CA ARG A 48 6.45 -7.75 12.76
C ARG A 48 5.43 -7.73 13.89
N LEU A 49 5.71 -7.00 14.98
CA LEU A 49 4.80 -6.89 16.11
C LEU A 49 3.57 -6.08 15.73
N LEU A 50 3.76 -4.97 15.02
CA LEU A 50 2.66 -4.14 14.55
C LEU A 50 1.76 -4.91 13.59
N SER A 51 2.33 -5.64 12.64
CA SER A 51 1.56 -6.49 11.70
C SER A 51 0.74 -7.54 12.43
N ARG A 52 1.32 -8.23 13.43
CA ARG A 52 0.59 -9.20 14.26
C ARG A 52 -0.51 -8.55 15.11
N ALA A 53 -0.23 -7.40 15.70
CA ALA A 53 -1.21 -6.65 16.48
C ALA A 53 -2.37 -6.18 15.61
N CYS A 54 -2.10 -5.58 14.45
CA CYS A 54 -3.11 -5.23 13.47
C CYS A 54 -3.91 -6.45 13.02
N GLY A 55 -3.26 -7.59 12.74
CA GLY A 55 -3.95 -8.83 12.38
C GLY A 55 -4.94 -9.27 13.46
N ARG A 56 -4.52 -9.27 14.74
CA ARG A 56 -5.42 -9.59 15.85
C ARG A 56 -6.55 -8.59 16.00
N LEU A 57 -6.27 -7.28 15.88
CA LEU A 57 -7.29 -6.24 15.95
C LEU A 57 -8.34 -6.38 14.85
N ASN A 58 -7.95 -6.76 13.64
CA ASN A 58 -8.89 -6.97 12.53
C ASN A 58 -9.80 -8.19 12.74
N GLN A 59 -9.36 -9.17 13.55
CA GLN A 59 -10.12 -10.37 13.89
C GLN A 59 -11.08 -10.17 15.08
N VAL A 60 -10.95 -9.09 15.84
CA VAL A 60 -11.83 -8.80 16.98
C VAL A 60 -13.24 -8.50 16.47
N GLU A 61 -14.23 -9.17 17.06
CA GLU A 61 -15.63 -8.91 16.78
C GLU A 61 -16.04 -7.54 17.29
N LEU A 62 -16.62 -6.74 16.39
CA LEU A 62 -17.12 -5.41 16.71
C LEU A 62 -18.54 -5.50 17.28
N PRO A 63 -18.85 -4.77 18.36
CA PRO A 63 -20.21 -4.70 18.88
C PRO A 63 -21.15 -4.07 17.84
N TYR A 64 -22.40 -4.52 17.81
CA TYR A 64 -23.35 -4.22 16.73
C TYR A 64 -23.51 -2.72 16.42
N TRP A 65 -23.52 -1.88 17.47
CA TRP A 65 -23.66 -0.42 17.35
C TRP A 65 -22.41 0.26 16.75
N LEU A 66 -21.22 -0.35 16.89
CA LEU A 66 -19.95 0.21 16.42
C LEU A 66 -19.61 -0.22 14.98
N ARG A 67 -20.22 -1.30 14.47
CA ARG A 67 -19.97 -1.81 13.10
C ARG A 67 -20.21 -0.75 12.03
N ARG A 68 -21.39 -0.12 12.04
CA ARG A 68 -21.77 0.88 11.03
C ARG A 68 -20.83 2.09 10.99
N PRO A 69 -20.52 2.79 12.10
CA PRO A 69 -19.60 3.93 12.05
C PRO A 69 -18.17 3.53 11.67
N VAL A 70 -17.66 2.40 12.15
CA VAL A 70 -16.30 1.93 11.83
C VAL A 70 -16.17 1.59 10.35
N TYR A 71 -17.10 0.81 9.79
CA TYR A 71 -17.05 0.46 8.37
C TYR A 71 -17.37 1.65 7.48
N SER A 72 -18.29 2.53 7.89
CA SER A 72 -18.55 3.78 7.15
C SER A 72 -17.31 4.68 7.09
N LEU A 73 -16.55 4.78 8.19
CA LEU A 73 -15.28 5.50 8.20
C LEU A 73 -14.28 4.85 7.26
N TYR A 74 -14.15 3.52 7.31
CA TYR A 74 -13.26 2.77 6.41
C TYR A 74 -13.60 3.00 4.94
N ILE A 75 -14.88 2.89 4.58
CA ILE A 75 -15.39 3.11 3.22
C ILE A 75 -15.05 4.52 2.75
N TRP A 76 -15.26 5.51 3.60
CA TRP A 76 -14.92 6.90 3.30
C TRP A 76 -13.42 7.12 3.13
N THR A 77 -12.58 6.53 3.99
CA THR A 77 -11.11 6.70 3.93
C THR A 77 -10.47 6.03 2.71
N PHE A 78 -10.99 4.88 2.28
CA PHE A 78 -10.39 4.07 1.21
C PHE A 78 -11.17 4.12 -0.11
N GLY A 79 -12.30 4.84 -0.16
CA GLY A 79 -13.13 4.94 -1.37
C GLY A 79 -13.72 3.60 -1.79
N VAL A 80 -14.15 2.78 -0.83
CA VAL A 80 -14.66 1.44 -1.10
C VAL A 80 -16.03 1.51 -1.78
N ASN A 81 -16.19 0.85 -2.93
CA ASN A 81 -17.49 0.71 -3.56
C ASN A 81 -18.28 -0.46 -2.93
N MET A 82 -19.38 -0.15 -2.24
CA MET A 82 -20.24 -1.17 -1.62
C MET A 82 -21.30 -1.74 -2.57
N THR A 83 -21.60 -1.09 -3.70
CA THR A 83 -22.62 -1.58 -4.65
C THR A 83 -22.19 -2.88 -5.34
N GLU A 84 -20.87 -3.12 -5.41
CA GLU A 84 -20.27 -4.34 -5.96
C GLU A 84 -20.20 -5.47 -4.93
N ALA A 85 -20.36 -5.19 -3.64
CA ALA A 85 -20.30 -6.21 -2.60
C ALA A 85 -21.52 -7.14 -2.66
N ALA A 86 -21.33 -8.43 -2.38
CA ALA A 86 -22.41 -9.42 -2.34
C ALA A 86 -23.43 -9.10 -1.23
N VAL A 87 -22.94 -8.57 -0.09
CA VAL A 87 -23.76 -8.09 1.01
C VAL A 87 -23.46 -6.61 1.24
N GLU A 88 -24.46 -5.76 0.97
CA GLU A 88 -24.31 -4.31 1.13
C GLU A 88 -24.51 -3.85 2.59
N ASP A 89 -25.20 -4.65 3.40
CA ASP A 89 -25.44 -4.34 4.81
C ASP A 89 -24.15 -4.46 5.64
N LEU A 90 -23.76 -3.34 6.24
CA LEU A 90 -22.56 -3.22 7.06
C LEU A 90 -22.69 -3.97 8.39
N HIS A 91 -23.90 -4.23 8.88
CA HIS A 91 -24.11 -4.94 10.13
C HIS A 91 -23.81 -6.44 10.04
N HIS A 92 -23.85 -6.99 8.81
CA HIS A 92 -23.57 -8.39 8.54
C HIS A 92 -22.13 -8.77 8.89
N TYR A 93 -21.18 -7.86 8.68
CA TYR A 93 -19.75 -8.12 8.91
C TYR A 93 -19.40 -8.05 10.40
N HIS A 94 -18.99 -9.18 10.99
CA HIS A 94 -18.70 -9.29 12.42
C HIS A 94 -17.39 -8.62 12.81
N ASN A 95 -16.39 -8.65 11.94
CA ASN A 95 -15.07 -8.05 12.16
C ASN A 95 -14.51 -7.40 10.87
N LEU A 96 -13.45 -6.60 11.04
CA LEU A 96 -12.86 -5.84 9.93
C LEU A 96 -12.16 -6.75 8.91
N SER A 97 -11.65 -7.90 9.36
CA SER A 97 -11.19 -8.94 8.46
C SER A 97 -12.34 -9.32 7.51
N GLU A 98 -13.48 -9.80 7.99
CA GLU A 98 -14.63 -10.22 7.17
C GLU A 98 -15.06 -9.18 6.13
N PHE A 99 -15.07 -7.90 6.52
CA PHE A 99 -15.34 -6.79 5.61
C PHE A 99 -14.27 -6.64 4.52
N PHE A 100 -13.00 -6.92 4.83
CA PHE A 100 -11.87 -6.80 3.89
C PHE A 100 -11.89 -7.88 2.79
N TRP A 101 -12.17 -9.15 3.12
CA TRP A 101 -12.29 -10.26 2.14
C TRP A 101 -13.73 -10.51 1.70
N ARG A 102 -14.60 -9.49 1.80
CA ARG A 102 -15.99 -9.56 1.37
C ARG A 102 -16.11 -10.06 -0.06
N LYS A 103 -17.12 -10.90 -0.30
CA LYS A 103 -17.42 -11.41 -1.64
C LYS A 103 -18.02 -10.28 -2.49
N LEU A 104 -17.72 -10.29 -3.78
CA LEU A 104 -18.33 -9.40 -4.76
C LEU A 104 -19.51 -10.11 -5.46
N LYS A 105 -20.42 -9.32 -6.03
CA LYS A 105 -21.49 -9.85 -6.88
C LYS A 105 -20.88 -10.49 -8.13
N PRO A 106 -21.41 -11.64 -8.61
CA PRO A 106 -20.88 -12.29 -9.81
C PRO A 106 -20.94 -11.39 -11.06
N GLN A 107 -21.94 -10.51 -11.11
CA GLN A 107 -22.11 -9.54 -12.21
C GLN A 107 -21.03 -8.45 -12.22
N ALA A 108 -20.36 -8.20 -11.08
CA ALA A 108 -19.30 -7.19 -10.99
C ALA A 108 -17.97 -7.68 -11.60
N GLN A 109 -17.80 -8.99 -11.78
CA GLN A 109 -16.58 -9.60 -12.32
C GLN A 109 -16.90 -10.56 -13.47
N PRO A 110 -17.34 -10.06 -14.64
CA PRO A 110 -17.52 -10.89 -15.82
C PRO A 110 -16.17 -11.44 -16.27
N VAL A 111 -16.06 -12.77 -16.36
CA VAL A 111 -14.87 -13.46 -16.87
C VAL A 111 -15.08 -13.71 -18.37
N CYS A 112 -14.03 -13.51 -19.16
CA CYS A 112 -14.04 -13.79 -20.59
C CYS A 112 -13.91 -15.31 -20.82
N ASP A 113 -14.86 -15.91 -21.53
CA ASP A 113 -14.92 -17.36 -21.80
C ASP A 113 -13.99 -17.84 -22.94
N LEU A 114 -13.40 -16.89 -23.68
CA LEU A 114 -12.47 -17.20 -24.77
C LEU A 114 -11.10 -17.57 -24.21
N HIS A 115 -10.21 -18.10 -25.05
CA HIS A 115 -8.79 -18.31 -24.71
C HIS A 115 -8.05 -16.97 -24.57
N CYS A 116 -8.45 -16.15 -23.59
CA CYS A 116 -7.97 -14.81 -23.28
C CYS A 116 -7.30 -14.84 -21.89
N VAL A 117 -6.20 -14.11 -21.73
CA VAL A 117 -5.59 -13.90 -20.40
C VAL A 117 -6.42 -12.85 -19.67
N THR A 118 -7.05 -13.25 -18.57
CA THR A 118 -7.84 -12.36 -17.71
C THR A 118 -6.99 -11.78 -16.58
N SER A 119 -7.30 -10.57 -16.12
CA SER A 119 -6.63 -10.01 -14.95
C SER A 119 -6.88 -10.90 -13.71
N PRO A 120 -5.86 -11.29 -12.96
CA PRO A 120 -6.03 -12.12 -11.76
C PRO A 120 -6.63 -11.34 -10.58
N SER A 121 -6.52 -10.01 -10.59
CA SER A 121 -6.99 -9.15 -9.50
C SER A 121 -7.40 -7.76 -9.97
N ASN A 122 -8.19 -7.09 -9.13
CA ASN A 122 -8.56 -5.68 -9.34
C ASN A 122 -7.41 -4.80 -8.84
N GLY A 123 -6.89 -3.94 -9.70
CA GLY A 123 -5.79 -3.05 -9.36
C GLY A 123 -5.31 -2.23 -10.54
N LYS A 124 -4.21 -1.51 -10.33
CA LYS A 124 -3.54 -0.73 -11.37
C LYS A 124 -2.25 -1.44 -11.74
N ILE A 125 -2.05 -1.69 -13.03
CA ILE A 125 -0.76 -2.16 -13.56
C ILE A 125 0.24 -1.03 -13.34
N LEU A 126 1.24 -1.28 -12.49
CA LEU A 126 2.32 -0.33 -12.24
C LEU A 126 3.35 -0.41 -13.37
N THR A 127 3.69 -1.63 -13.78
CA THR A 127 4.50 -1.87 -14.96
C THR A 127 4.16 -3.21 -15.57
N PHE A 128 4.37 -3.27 -16.88
CA PHE A 128 4.27 -4.45 -17.69
C PHE A 128 5.37 -4.38 -18.76
N GLY A 129 6.12 -5.45 -18.97
CA GLY A 129 7.19 -5.46 -19.97
C GLY A 129 7.87 -6.81 -20.17
N GLN A 130 8.67 -6.91 -21.22
CA GLN A 130 9.52 -8.09 -21.44
C GLN A 130 10.69 -8.04 -20.45
N VAL A 131 10.97 -9.16 -19.78
CA VAL A 131 12.16 -9.29 -18.93
C VAL A 131 13.40 -9.23 -19.84
N LYS A 132 14.30 -8.27 -19.60
CA LYS A 132 15.58 -8.13 -20.30
C LYS A 132 16.73 -8.49 -19.35
N ASN A 133 17.76 -9.17 -19.85
CA ASN A 133 18.98 -9.52 -19.09
C ASN A 133 18.76 -10.27 -17.76
N SER A 134 17.66 -11.03 -17.63
CA SER A 134 17.28 -11.69 -16.36
C SER A 134 17.13 -10.71 -15.19
N GLU A 135 16.83 -9.44 -15.48
CA GLU A 135 16.47 -8.43 -14.51
C GLU A 135 14.98 -8.10 -14.64
N VAL A 136 14.29 -8.08 -13.51
CA VAL A 136 12.91 -7.62 -13.45
C VAL A 136 12.97 -6.14 -13.12
N GLU A 137 12.42 -5.32 -14.01
CA GLU A 137 12.26 -3.90 -13.69
C GLU A 137 11.19 -3.76 -12.59
N GLN A 138 11.56 -2.98 -11.57
CA GLN A 138 10.72 -2.27 -10.59
C GLN A 138 10.19 -2.97 -9.35
N VAL A 139 10.26 -2.25 -8.24
CA VAL A 139 9.19 -1.39 -7.66
C VAL A 139 9.93 -0.34 -6.82
N LYS A 140 9.61 0.95 -6.93
CA LYS A 140 10.31 2.06 -6.21
C LYS A 140 11.78 2.31 -6.64
N GLY A 141 12.10 2.17 -7.92
CA GLY A 141 13.40 2.59 -8.48
C GLY A 141 14.58 1.67 -8.18
N VAL A 142 14.33 0.42 -7.78
CA VAL A 142 15.36 -0.61 -7.58
C VAL A 142 15.10 -1.76 -8.55
N THR A 143 16.13 -2.18 -9.28
CA THR A 143 16.14 -3.39 -10.12
C THR A 143 16.59 -4.59 -9.30
N TYR A 144 15.98 -5.75 -9.53
CA TYR A 144 16.34 -7.00 -8.87
C TYR A 144 16.57 -8.08 -9.93
N SER A 145 17.53 -8.98 -9.68
CA SER A 145 17.73 -10.13 -10.55
C SER A 145 16.57 -11.11 -10.41
N LEU A 146 16.18 -11.75 -11.51
CA LEU A 146 15.13 -12.75 -11.59
C LEU A 146 15.40 -13.93 -10.63
N GLU A 147 16.67 -14.30 -10.46
CA GLU A 147 17.13 -15.31 -9.51
C GLU A 147 16.85 -14.92 -8.06
N SER A 148 17.14 -13.66 -7.69
CA SER A 148 16.85 -13.15 -6.34
C SER A 148 15.36 -13.07 -6.07
N PHE A 149 14.57 -12.74 -7.10
CA PHE A 149 13.12 -12.63 -7.01
C PHE A 149 12.44 -13.99 -6.81
N LEU A 150 12.84 -15.00 -7.59
CA LEU A 150 12.29 -16.35 -7.50
C LEU A 150 12.89 -17.16 -6.33
N GLY A 151 14.01 -16.70 -5.77
CA GLY A 151 14.77 -17.38 -4.74
C GLY A 151 15.59 -18.56 -5.28
N PRO A 152 16.50 -19.13 -4.47
CA PRO A 152 17.20 -20.35 -4.85
C PRO A 152 16.17 -21.45 -5.09
N ARG A 153 16.24 -22.10 -6.26
CA ARG A 153 15.37 -23.24 -6.54
C ARG A 153 15.64 -24.29 -5.48
N ALA A 154 14.59 -24.71 -4.76
CA ALA A 154 14.66 -25.93 -3.98
C ALA A 154 15.10 -27.04 -4.93
N SER A 155 16.26 -27.62 -4.64
CA SER A 155 16.92 -28.66 -5.40
C SER A 155 15.89 -29.70 -5.83
N THR A 156 15.54 -29.67 -7.11
CA THR A 156 14.79 -30.77 -7.72
C THR A 156 15.84 -31.87 -7.89
N GLU A 157 15.73 -32.94 -7.11
CA GLU A 157 16.52 -34.16 -7.25
C GLU A 157 16.29 -34.90 -8.60
N ASP A 158 15.69 -34.25 -9.61
CA ASP A 158 15.29 -34.88 -10.88
C ASP A 158 15.65 -34.05 -12.13
N LEU A 159 16.74 -33.27 -12.13
CA LEU A 159 17.25 -32.64 -13.37
C LEU A 159 18.62 -33.22 -13.78
N PRO A 160 18.78 -33.75 -15.02
CA PRO A 160 20.03 -34.36 -15.50
C PRO A 160 21.21 -33.40 -15.72
N PHE A 161 21.09 -32.11 -15.35
CA PHE A 161 22.05 -31.09 -15.77
C PHE A 161 22.58 -30.25 -14.60
N PRO A 162 23.90 -29.96 -14.59
CA PRO A 162 24.56 -29.28 -13.48
C PRO A 162 24.08 -27.83 -13.30
N PRO A 163 24.20 -27.27 -12.08
CA PRO A 163 23.81 -25.89 -11.80
C PRO A 163 24.70 -24.94 -12.60
N ALA A 164 24.14 -24.32 -13.64
CA ALA A 164 24.86 -23.41 -14.50
C ALA A 164 25.05 -22.04 -13.84
N SER A 165 26.25 -21.50 -13.98
CA SER A 165 26.75 -20.26 -13.38
C SER A 165 26.49 -18.99 -14.21
N SER A 166 25.58 -19.04 -15.19
CA SER A 166 25.30 -17.91 -16.10
C SER A 166 23.81 -17.55 -16.15
N SER A 167 23.53 -16.24 -16.13
CA SER A 167 22.18 -15.63 -16.18
C SER A 167 21.34 -16.06 -17.39
N ASP A 168 22.00 -16.41 -18.51
CA ASP A 168 21.35 -16.95 -19.71
C ASP A 168 20.85 -18.38 -19.50
N SER A 169 21.58 -19.20 -18.73
CA SER A 169 21.12 -20.55 -18.39
C SER A 169 19.87 -20.52 -17.53
N PHE A 170 19.75 -19.56 -16.60
CA PHE A 170 18.58 -19.45 -15.75
C PHE A 170 17.32 -19.06 -16.53
N ARG A 171 17.44 -18.11 -17.47
CA ARG A 171 16.35 -17.74 -18.38
C ARG A 171 15.90 -18.91 -19.25
N ASN A 172 16.84 -19.67 -19.82
CA ASN A 172 16.54 -20.83 -20.66
C ASN A 172 15.84 -21.95 -19.88
N GLN A 173 16.12 -22.11 -18.59
CA GLN A 173 15.38 -23.05 -17.73
C GLN A 173 13.93 -22.61 -17.42
N LEU A 174 13.62 -21.31 -17.51
CA LEU A 174 12.28 -20.78 -17.26
C LEU A 174 11.40 -20.73 -18.51
N VAL A 175 12.01 -20.85 -19.69
CA VAL A 175 11.34 -20.89 -20.99
C VAL A 175 11.48 -22.30 -21.59
N PRO A 176 10.73 -23.30 -21.09
CA PRO A 176 10.89 -24.69 -21.51
C PRO A 176 10.33 -24.99 -22.92
N ARG A 177 9.58 -24.05 -23.52
CA ARG A 177 8.99 -24.19 -24.85
C ARG A 177 9.54 -23.12 -25.78
N GLU A 178 9.99 -23.54 -26.96
CA GLU A 178 10.41 -22.62 -28.02
C GLU A 178 9.25 -21.71 -28.42
N GLY A 179 9.51 -20.40 -28.51
CA GLY A 179 8.51 -19.37 -28.82
C GLY A 179 7.89 -18.67 -27.59
N ASN A 180 8.13 -19.15 -26.38
CA ASN A 180 7.68 -18.45 -25.17
C ASN A 180 8.64 -17.32 -24.78
N ALA A 181 8.11 -16.21 -24.27
CA ALA A 181 8.90 -15.11 -23.74
C ALA A 181 8.47 -14.77 -22.30
N LEU A 182 9.42 -14.34 -21.49
CA LEU A 182 9.16 -13.91 -20.12
C LEU A 182 8.71 -12.45 -20.08
N TYR A 183 7.59 -12.23 -19.41
CA TYR A 183 7.02 -10.92 -19.12
C TYR A 183 6.94 -10.71 -17.61
N HIS A 184 7.03 -9.46 -17.19
CA HIS A 184 6.78 -9.00 -15.81
C HIS A 184 5.67 -7.95 -15.83
#